data_AF-A0A4S8I6G3-F1
#
_entry.id   AF-A0A4S8I6G3-F1
#
_cell.length_a   1.000
_cell.length_b   1.000
_cell.length_c   1.000
_cell.angle_alpha   90.00
_cell.angle_beta   90.00
_cell.angle_gamma   90.00
#
_symmetry.space_group_name_H-M   'P 1'
#
loop_
_entity.id
_entity.type
_entity.pdbx_description
1 polymer ?
#
loop_
_entity_poly.entity_id
_entity_poly.type
_entity_poly.pdbx_seq_one_letter_code
_entity_poly.pdbx_strand_id
1 'polypeptide(L)'
;MTRSISVSIMIYVITRASISNAYPIFAQQGYENPREATGRIVCANCHLANKPVDIEVPQAVLPDTVFEAVVRIPYDKQLKQVLANGKKGTLNVGAVLILPDGFELAPLDRISPELKEKIGNLSFQSYRPNKRNIIVIGPVPGQKYSEIVFPILSPDPATKKDVHFLKYPIYVGGNRGRGQIYPDGSKSNNTVYNATSAGIVSRIVRKEKGGYEITIVDASDGHQVVDIIPPGPELLVSEGESIKLDQPLTSNPNVGGFGQGDAEIVLQDPLRVQGLLFFLASVILAQEEMTRSISVSIMIYVITRASISNAYPIFAQQGYENPREATGRIVCANCHLANKPVDIEVPQAVLPDTVFEAVVRIPYDKQLKQVLANGKKGTLNVGAVLILPDGFELAPLDRISPELKEKIGNLSFQSYRPNKRNIIVIGPVPGQKYSEIVFPILSPDPATKKDVHFLKYPIYVGGNRGRGQIYPDGSKSNNTVYNATSAGIVSRIVRKEKGGYEITIVDASDGHQVVDIIPPGPELLVSEGESIKLDQPLTSNPNVGGFGQGDAEIVLQDPLRVQVIDNRHTKKENTEQGWEK
;
A
#
# COMPACT_ATOMS: atom_id res chain seq x y z
N MET A 1 -42.81 -49.29 -8.00
CA MET A 1 -41.43 -48.76 -8.13
C MET A 1 -41.35 -47.47 -8.95
N THR A 2 -42.06 -47.34 -10.07
CA THR A 2 -42.03 -46.13 -10.94
C THR A 2 -42.55 -44.85 -10.28
N ARG A 3 -43.52 -44.93 -9.36
CA ARG A 3 -44.02 -43.74 -8.61
C ARG A 3 -43.04 -43.19 -7.57
N SER A 4 -42.28 -44.05 -6.87
CA SER A 4 -41.25 -43.60 -5.91
C SER A 4 -40.03 -42.99 -6.60
N ILE A 5 -39.63 -43.50 -7.76
CA ILE A 5 -38.50 -42.95 -8.54
C ILE A 5 -38.84 -41.53 -9.03
N SER A 6 -40.09 -41.30 -9.47
CA SER A 6 -40.53 -39.98 -9.92
C SER A 6 -40.57 -38.95 -8.78
N VAL A 7 -40.99 -39.36 -7.58
CA VAL A 7 -40.98 -38.50 -6.37
C VAL A 7 -39.56 -38.23 -5.89
N SER A 8 -38.65 -39.21 -5.93
CA SER A 8 -37.23 -39.01 -5.58
C SER A 8 -36.50 -38.10 -6.57
N ILE A 9 -36.80 -38.17 -7.87
CA ILE A 9 -36.26 -37.25 -8.88
C ILE A 9 -36.83 -35.83 -8.68
N MET A 10 -38.11 -35.71 -8.36
CA MET A 10 -38.74 -34.40 -8.12
C MET A 10 -38.21 -33.73 -6.84
N ILE A 11 -37.95 -34.50 -5.77
CA ILE A 11 -37.29 -34.01 -4.54
C ILE A 11 -35.81 -33.65 -4.81
N TYR A 12 -35.10 -34.40 -5.66
CA TYR A 12 -33.72 -34.07 -6.07
C TYR A 12 -33.64 -32.78 -6.91
N VAL A 13 -34.66 -32.48 -7.72
CA VAL A 13 -34.75 -31.24 -8.50
C VAL A 13 -35.15 -30.03 -7.62
N ILE A 14 -35.99 -30.23 -6.60
CA ILE A 14 -36.42 -29.17 -5.68
C ILE A 14 -35.34 -28.82 -4.64
N THR A 15 -34.43 -29.75 -4.30
CA THR A 15 -33.34 -29.53 -3.34
C THR A 15 -32.06 -28.96 -3.95
N ARG A 16 -32.02 -28.71 -5.27
CA ARG A 16 -30.96 -27.87 -5.85
C ARG A 16 -31.16 -26.43 -5.41
N ALA A 17 -30.55 -26.09 -4.28
CA ALA A 17 -30.25 -24.72 -3.91
C ALA A 17 -29.69 -24.02 -5.15
N SER A 18 -30.31 -22.91 -5.55
CA SER A 18 -29.86 -22.13 -6.70
C SER A 18 -28.44 -21.64 -6.39
N ILE A 19 -27.45 -22.31 -6.96
CA ILE A 19 -26.04 -22.02 -6.73
C ILE A 19 -25.77 -20.62 -7.27
N SER A 20 -25.22 -19.75 -6.43
CA SER A 20 -24.79 -18.43 -6.85
C SER A 20 -23.51 -18.54 -7.66
N ASN A 21 -23.41 -17.83 -8.77
CA ASN A 21 -22.35 -18.11 -9.72
C ASN A 21 -21.36 -16.95 -9.84
N ALA A 22 -20.15 -17.21 -9.38
CA ALA A 22 -18.92 -16.46 -9.60
C ALA A 22 -18.07 -17.28 -10.58
N TYR A 23 -18.07 -16.93 -11.87
CA TYR A 23 -17.57 -17.81 -12.93
C TYR A 23 -16.28 -17.29 -13.56
N PRO A 24 -15.11 -17.84 -13.20
CA PRO A 24 -13.87 -17.59 -13.94
C PRO A 24 -13.94 -18.00 -15.42
N ILE A 25 -14.82 -18.95 -15.78
CA ILE A 25 -14.98 -19.43 -17.15
C ILE A 25 -15.37 -18.33 -18.14
N PHE A 26 -16.10 -17.29 -17.71
CA PHE A 26 -16.42 -16.15 -18.58
C PHE A 26 -15.19 -15.31 -18.91
N ALA A 27 -14.30 -15.10 -17.93
CA ALA A 27 -13.03 -14.44 -18.18
C ALA A 27 -12.18 -15.30 -19.13
N GLN A 28 -12.17 -16.62 -18.95
CA GLN A 28 -11.49 -17.53 -19.88
C GLN A 28 -12.09 -17.44 -21.28
N GLN A 29 -13.40 -17.46 -21.47
CA GLN A 29 -14.00 -17.46 -22.81
C GLN A 29 -13.86 -16.11 -23.52
N GLY A 30 -13.96 -14.99 -22.79
CA GLY A 30 -14.01 -13.65 -23.38
C GLY A 30 -12.67 -12.95 -23.54
N TYR A 31 -11.64 -13.36 -22.80
CA TYR A 31 -10.35 -12.66 -22.76
C TYR A 31 -9.19 -13.64 -22.90
N GLU A 32 -8.17 -13.23 -23.65
CA GLU A 32 -6.97 -14.05 -23.83
C GLU A 32 -6.01 -13.96 -22.65
N ASN A 33 -5.94 -12.80 -21.99
CA ASN A 33 -5.20 -12.58 -20.76
C ASN A 33 -6.17 -12.01 -19.71
N PRO A 34 -6.23 -12.55 -18.49
CA PRO A 34 -7.11 -12.00 -17.46
C PRO A 34 -6.66 -10.64 -16.95
N ARG A 35 -5.44 -10.18 -17.26
CA ARG A 35 -4.91 -8.87 -16.87
C ARG A 35 -4.59 -8.03 -18.10
N GLU A 36 -5.17 -6.84 -18.14
CA GLU A 36 -4.96 -5.84 -19.19
C GLU A 36 -3.60 -5.14 -19.02
N ALA A 37 -3.12 -4.45 -20.05
CA ALA A 37 -1.86 -3.70 -19.99
C ALA A 37 -1.86 -2.57 -18.94
N THR A 38 -3.06 -2.08 -18.58
CA THR A 38 -3.28 -1.11 -17.49
C THR A 38 -3.07 -1.73 -16.10
N GLY A 39 -2.95 -3.06 -16.02
CA GLY A 39 -2.87 -3.82 -14.78
C GLY A 39 -4.22 -4.22 -14.18
N ARG A 40 -5.33 -3.76 -14.76
CA ARG A 40 -6.71 -4.12 -14.38
C ARG A 40 -7.01 -5.58 -14.73
N ILE A 41 -7.72 -6.28 -13.85
CA ILE A 41 -8.19 -7.65 -14.11
C ILE A 41 -9.61 -7.62 -14.70
N VAL A 42 -9.82 -8.40 -15.77
CA VAL A 42 -11.04 -8.37 -16.61
C VAL A 42 -12.33 -8.72 -15.86
N CYS A 43 -12.22 -9.40 -14.71
CA CYS A 43 -13.36 -9.67 -13.82
C CYS A 43 -14.08 -8.39 -13.38
N ALA A 44 -13.36 -7.26 -13.28
CA ALA A 44 -13.92 -5.95 -12.94
C ALA A 44 -14.86 -5.39 -14.03
N ASN A 45 -14.85 -5.94 -15.25
CA ASN A 45 -15.75 -5.52 -16.33
C ASN A 45 -17.19 -5.98 -16.09
N CYS A 46 -17.39 -7.04 -15.30
CA CYS A 46 -18.72 -7.56 -14.95
C CYS A 46 -19.04 -7.42 -13.45
N HIS A 47 -18.03 -7.48 -12.58
CA HIS A 47 -18.17 -7.28 -11.14
C HIS A 47 -17.80 -5.84 -10.77
N LEU A 48 -18.78 -4.95 -10.84
CA LEU A 48 -18.58 -3.49 -10.83
C LEU A 48 -18.33 -2.91 -9.43
N ALA A 49 -18.76 -3.62 -8.38
CA ALA A 49 -18.52 -3.19 -7.01
C ALA A 49 -17.10 -3.55 -6.57
N ASN A 50 -16.38 -2.59 -6.00
CA ASN A 50 -15.05 -2.81 -5.44
C ASN A 50 -15.13 -3.29 -3.99
N LYS A 51 -14.42 -4.37 -3.67
CA LYS A 51 -14.31 -4.90 -2.31
C LYS A 51 -12.90 -5.51 -2.11
N PRO A 52 -12.24 -5.34 -0.95
CA PRO A 52 -10.83 -5.70 -0.77
C PRO A 52 -10.57 -7.20 -0.95
N VAL A 53 -9.40 -7.54 -1.46
CA VAL A 53 -8.85 -8.90 -1.52
C VAL A 53 -7.42 -8.79 -1.04
N ASP A 54 -6.96 -9.78 -0.29
CA ASP A 54 -5.61 -9.81 0.26
C ASP A 54 -4.89 -11.08 -0.20
N ILE A 55 -3.57 -11.01 -0.31
CA ILE A 55 -2.72 -12.12 -0.72
C ILE A 55 -1.49 -12.18 0.18
N GLU A 56 -1.28 -13.35 0.78
CA GLU A 56 -0.09 -13.65 1.57
C GLU A 56 0.74 -14.70 0.83
N VAL A 57 2.01 -14.38 0.62
CA VAL A 57 3.01 -15.28 0.04
C VAL A 57 4.30 -15.19 0.86
N PRO A 58 5.16 -16.21 0.85
CA PRO A 58 6.48 -16.10 1.44
C PRO A 58 7.28 -14.98 0.79
N GLN A 59 8.08 -14.27 1.58
CA GLN A 59 8.97 -13.23 1.07
C GLN A 59 9.98 -13.79 0.05
N ALA A 60 10.47 -15.01 0.28
CA ALA A 60 11.39 -15.70 -0.60
C ALA A 60 11.12 -17.21 -0.63
N VAL A 61 11.40 -17.83 -1.77
CA VAL A 61 11.32 -19.28 -1.98
C VAL A 61 12.57 -19.77 -2.69
N LEU A 62 12.98 -20.99 -2.35
CA LEU A 62 14.05 -21.68 -3.07
C LEU A 62 13.51 -22.27 -4.38
N PRO A 63 14.38 -22.64 -5.34
CA PRO A 63 14.03 -23.44 -6.51
C PRO A 63 13.33 -24.75 -6.18
N ASP A 64 12.48 -25.25 -7.10
CA ASP A 64 11.79 -26.55 -7.02
C ASP A 64 11.15 -26.82 -5.64
N THR A 65 10.52 -25.80 -5.07
CA THR A 65 9.94 -25.83 -3.72
C THR A 65 8.45 -25.53 -3.79
N VAL A 66 7.66 -26.36 -3.10
CA VAL A 66 6.22 -26.13 -2.95
C VAL A 66 5.99 -25.14 -1.81
N PHE A 67 5.22 -24.10 -2.07
CA PHE A 67 4.83 -23.09 -1.09
C PHE A 67 3.34 -22.75 -1.18
N GLU A 68 2.84 -22.11 -0.13
CA GLU A 68 1.45 -21.68 0.00
C GLU A 68 1.31 -20.23 -0.47
N ALA A 69 0.40 -19.95 -1.40
CA ALA A 69 -0.10 -18.61 -1.66
C ALA A 69 -1.55 -18.51 -1.16
N VAL A 70 -1.77 -17.70 -0.12
CA VAL A 70 -3.06 -17.60 0.57
C VAL A 70 -3.81 -16.38 0.08
N VAL A 71 -4.95 -16.60 -0.58
CA VAL A 71 -5.82 -15.53 -1.07
C VAL A 71 -7.02 -15.40 -0.14
N ARG A 72 -7.16 -14.22 0.49
CA ARG A 72 -8.29 -13.92 1.38
C ARG A 72 -9.30 -13.02 0.69
N ILE A 73 -10.56 -13.46 0.70
CA ILE A 73 -11.71 -12.79 0.07
C ILE A 73 -12.74 -12.47 1.17
N PRO A 74 -12.47 -11.47 2.03
CA PRO A 74 -13.30 -11.21 3.20
C PRO A 74 -14.67 -10.63 2.79
N TYR A 75 -15.72 -11.14 3.44
CA TYR A 75 -17.06 -10.56 3.36
C TYR A 75 -17.87 -10.96 4.61
N ASP A 76 -18.93 -10.20 4.89
CA ASP A 76 -19.85 -10.53 5.98
C ASP A 76 -20.70 -11.76 5.59
N LYS A 77 -20.45 -12.87 6.29
CA LYS A 77 -21.08 -14.17 6.08
C LYS A 77 -22.58 -14.20 6.44
N GLN A 78 -23.09 -13.19 7.14
CA GLN A 78 -24.52 -13.06 7.43
C GLN A 78 -25.30 -12.47 6.24
N LEU A 79 -24.62 -11.78 5.33
CA LEU A 79 -25.25 -11.19 4.15
C LEU A 79 -25.71 -12.27 3.16
N LYS A 80 -26.90 -12.03 2.60
CA LYS A 80 -27.46 -12.82 1.50
C LYS A 80 -27.58 -11.94 0.27
N GLN A 81 -27.30 -12.52 -0.90
CA GLN A 81 -27.44 -11.85 -2.19
C GLN A 81 -28.68 -12.32 -2.93
N VAL A 82 -29.09 -11.56 -3.94
CA VAL A 82 -30.13 -11.97 -4.89
C VAL A 82 -29.59 -13.05 -5.84
N LEU A 83 -30.25 -14.22 -5.85
CA LEU A 83 -29.99 -15.32 -6.78
C LEU A 83 -30.67 -15.06 -8.13
N ALA A 84 -30.34 -15.86 -9.15
CA ALA A 84 -30.92 -15.69 -10.49
C ALA A 84 -32.46 -15.80 -10.53
N ASN A 85 -33.08 -16.48 -9.56
CA ASN A 85 -34.53 -16.60 -9.42
C ASN A 85 -35.17 -15.48 -8.56
N GLY A 86 -34.39 -14.48 -8.13
CA GLY A 86 -34.84 -13.38 -7.28
C GLY A 86 -34.88 -13.66 -5.78
N LYS A 87 -34.69 -14.91 -5.33
CA LYS A 87 -34.63 -15.24 -3.90
C LYS A 87 -33.30 -14.83 -3.28
N LYS A 88 -33.28 -14.56 -1.97
CA LYS A 88 -32.03 -14.29 -1.22
C LYS A 88 -31.31 -15.60 -0.87
N GLY A 89 -30.02 -15.68 -1.16
CA GLY A 89 -29.17 -16.85 -0.92
C GLY A 89 -27.73 -16.52 -0.58
N THR A 90 -26.90 -17.55 -0.38
CA THR A 90 -25.50 -17.40 0.02
C THR A 90 -24.61 -16.89 -1.11
N LEU A 91 -23.45 -16.36 -0.74
CA LEU A 91 -22.41 -15.92 -1.66
C LEU A 91 -21.42 -17.03 -1.95
N ASN A 92 -21.07 -17.15 -3.22
CA ASN A 92 -19.93 -17.92 -3.68
C ASN A 92 -18.78 -17.00 -4.00
N VAL A 93 -17.57 -17.55 -3.98
CA VAL A 93 -16.33 -16.84 -4.29
C VAL A 93 -15.62 -17.49 -5.46
N GLY A 94 -14.78 -16.70 -6.11
CA GLY A 94 -13.84 -17.12 -7.13
C GLY A 94 -12.59 -16.28 -7.09
N ALA A 95 -11.50 -16.79 -7.66
CA ALA A 95 -10.24 -16.08 -7.75
C ALA A 95 -9.48 -16.43 -9.03
N VAL A 96 -8.64 -15.49 -9.46
CA VAL A 96 -7.61 -15.66 -10.46
C VAL A 96 -6.28 -15.24 -9.83
N LEU A 97 -5.29 -16.13 -9.89
CA LEU A 97 -3.93 -15.90 -9.42
C LEU A 97 -3.01 -15.93 -10.64
N ILE A 98 -2.28 -14.85 -10.85
CA ILE A 98 -1.37 -14.66 -11.98
C ILE A 98 0.05 -14.68 -11.43
N LEU A 99 0.75 -15.76 -11.73
CA LEU A 99 2.12 -15.99 -11.28
C LEU A 99 3.12 -15.62 -12.38
N PRO A 100 4.39 -15.40 -12.01
CA PRO A 100 5.47 -15.25 -12.97
C PRO A 100 5.64 -16.50 -13.82
N ASP A 101 6.26 -16.35 -14.99
CA ASP A 101 6.54 -17.50 -15.84
C ASP A 101 7.43 -18.53 -15.13
N GLY A 102 7.16 -19.81 -15.39
CA GLY A 102 7.84 -20.94 -14.76
C GLY A 102 7.21 -21.41 -13.44
N PHE A 103 6.52 -20.54 -12.69
CA PHE A 103 5.73 -20.93 -11.52
C PHE A 103 4.44 -21.62 -11.98
N GLU A 104 4.08 -22.71 -11.32
CA GLU A 104 2.89 -23.48 -11.68
C GLU A 104 2.26 -24.14 -10.46
N LEU A 105 1.09 -24.76 -10.65
CA LEU A 105 0.44 -25.52 -9.60
C LEU A 105 1.29 -26.73 -9.22
N ALA A 106 1.45 -26.98 -7.92
CA ALA A 106 2.22 -28.12 -7.46
C ALA A 106 1.57 -29.44 -7.91
N PRO A 107 2.35 -30.40 -8.43
CA PRO A 107 1.87 -31.75 -8.69
C PRO A 107 1.30 -32.40 -7.42
N LEU A 108 0.24 -33.20 -7.56
CA LEU A 108 -0.50 -33.77 -6.43
C LEU A 108 0.37 -34.65 -5.50
N ASP A 109 1.41 -35.27 -6.03
CA ASP A 109 2.40 -36.09 -5.33
C ASP A 109 3.43 -35.26 -4.54
N ARG A 110 3.59 -33.97 -4.87
CA ARG A 110 4.48 -33.03 -4.18
C ARG A 110 3.78 -32.23 -3.07
N ILE A 111 2.46 -32.33 -2.96
CA ILE A 111 1.66 -31.63 -1.95
C ILE A 111 1.69 -32.44 -0.65
N SER A 112 2.12 -31.81 0.46
CA SER A 112 2.13 -32.44 1.78
C SER A 112 0.72 -32.81 2.27
N PRO A 113 0.55 -33.84 3.11
CA PRO A 113 -0.75 -34.19 3.66
C PRO A 113 -1.45 -33.04 4.39
N GLU A 114 -0.68 -32.23 5.13
CA GLU A 114 -1.18 -31.03 5.83
C GLU A 114 -1.73 -29.99 4.85
N LEU A 115 -0.99 -29.69 3.78
CA LEU A 115 -1.43 -28.74 2.77
C LEU A 115 -2.66 -29.26 2.01
N LYS A 116 -2.72 -30.57 1.75
CA LYS A 116 -3.88 -31.21 1.12
C LYS A 116 -5.15 -31.07 1.97
N GLU A 117 -5.04 -31.16 3.29
CA GLU A 117 -6.16 -30.93 4.21
C GLU A 117 -6.65 -29.47 4.16
N LYS A 118 -5.73 -28.49 4.17
CA LYS A 118 -6.06 -27.05 4.04
C LYS A 118 -6.79 -26.75 2.73
N ILE A 119 -6.35 -27.35 1.62
CA ILE A 119 -6.98 -27.19 0.29
C ILE A 119 -8.36 -27.85 0.26
N GLY A 120 -8.51 -29.00 0.90
CA GLY A 120 -9.74 -29.78 0.90
C GLY A 120 -10.13 -30.24 -0.51
N ASN A 121 -11.39 -30.00 -0.89
CA ASN A 121 -11.95 -30.46 -2.17
C ASN A 121 -11.92 -29.37 -3.26
N LEU A 122 -11.05 -28.37 -3.11
CA LEU A 122 -10.89 -27.32 -4.11
C LEU A 122 -10.23 -27.88 -5.37
N SER A 123 -10.74 -27.46 -6.53
CA SER A 123 -10.19 -27.80 -7.84
C SER A 123 -9.70 -26.53 -8.51
N PHE A 124 -8.40 -26.51 -8.81
CA PHE A 124 -7.75 -25.43 -9.51
C PHE A 124 -7.63 -25.77 -10.99
N GLN A 125 -7.71 -24.75 -11.84
CA GLN A 125 -7.58 -24.90 -13.29
C GLN A 125 -6.60 -23.86 -13.82
N SER A 126 -5.84 -24.22 -14.86
CA SER A 126 -5.10 -23.22 -15.62
C SER A 126 -6.07 -22.38 -16.45
N TYR A 127 -5.81 -21.09 -16.57
CA TYR A 127 -6.64 -20.16 -17.35
C TYR A 127 -6.72 -20.56 -18.83
N ARG A 128 -5.62 -21.09 -19.36
CA ARG A 128 -5.49 -21.72 -20.68
C ARG A 128 -4.60 -22.95 -20.58
N PRO A 129 -4.69 -23.91 -21.52
CA PRO A 129 -3.77 -25.05 -21.59
C PRO A 129 -2.28 -24.65 -21.67
N ASN A 130 -1.97 -23.52 -22.32
CA ASN A 130 -0.61 -22.98 -22.46
C ASN A 130 -0.22 -21.94 -21.39
N LYS A 131 -1.11 -21.56 -20.47
CA LYS A 131 -0.84 -20.57 -19.41
C LYS A 131 -0.94 -21.22 -18.04
N ARG A 132 0.04 -22.06 -17.71
CA ARG A 132 0.06 -22.84 -16.45
C ARG A 132 0.30 -21.98 -15.21
N ASN A 133 0.96 -20.84 -15.38
CA ASN A 133 1.20 -19.84 -14.34
C ASN A 133 -0.02 -18.98 -13.99
N ILE A 134 -1.09 -19.07 -14.77
CA ILE A 134 -2.34 -18.36 -14.48
C ILE A 134 -3.37 -19.38 -13.99
N ILE A 135 -3.74 -19.28 -12.73
CA ILE A 135 -4.57 -20.26 -12.04
C ILE A 135 -5.91 -19.62 -11.70
N VAL A 136 -7.00 -20.31 -12.02
CA VAL A 136 -8.36 -19.89 -11.69
C VAL A 136 -9.05 -20.92 -10.80
N ILE A 137 -9.95 -20.42 -9.97
CA ILE A 137 -10.81 -21.23 -9.10
C ILE A 137 -12.16 -20.56 -8.89
N GLY A 138 -13.20 -21.37 -8.76
CA GLY A 138 -14.56 -20.92 -8.50
C GLY A 138 -15.54 -21.33 -9.61
N PRO A 139 -16.85 -21.25 -9.33
CA PRO A 139 -17.45 -20.80 -8.07
C PRO A 139 -17.32 -21.85 -6.97
N VAL A 140 -16.95 -21.42 -5.76
CA VAL A 140 -16.94 -22.26 -4.55
C VAL A 140 -17.71 -21.61 -3.40
N PRO A 141 -18.26 -22.38 -2.44
CA PRO A 141 -19.03 -21.84 -1.32
C PRO A 141 -18.23 -20.84 -0.47
N GLY A 142 -18.63 -19.56 -0.47
CA GLY A 142 -17.92 -18.50 0.23
C GLY A 142 -17.91 -18.65 1.75
N GLN A 143 -18.93 -19.32 2.31
CA GLN A 143 -19.01 -19.58 3.75
C GLN A 143 -17.81 -20.40 4.24
N LYS A 144 -17.39 -21.37 3.42
CA LYS A 144 -16.30 -22.31 3.71
C LYS A 144 -14.96 -21.79 3.20
N TYR A 145 -14.93 -21.18 2.01
CA TYR A 145 -13.70 -20.83 1.31
C TYR A 145 -13.50 -19.31 1.20
N SER A 146 -13.70 -18.57 2.30
CA SER A 146 -13.34 -17.15 2.35
C SER A 146 -11.83 -16.93 2.27
N GLU A 147 -11.06 -17.97 2.54
CA GLU A 147 -9.60 -18.05 2.35
C GLU A 147 -9.32 -19.25 1.46
N ILE A 148 -8.48 -19.06 0.45
CA ILE A 148 -8.13 -20.07 -0.55
C ILE A 148 -6.61 -20.21 -0.56
N VAL A 149 -6.13 -21.41 -0.24
CA VAL A 149 -4.71 -21.74 -0.25
C VAL A 149 -4.34 -22.38 -1.59
N PHE A 150 -3.46 -21.73 -2.35
CA PHE A 150 -2.94 -22.24 -3.60
C PHE A 150 -1.60 -22.95 -3.37
N PRO A 151 -1.47 -24.23 -3.74
CA PRO A 151 -0.19 -24.94 -3.69
C PRO A 151 0.63 -24.60 -4.94
N ILE A 152 1.66 -23.79 -4.80
CA ILE A 152 2.48 -23.33 -5.92
C ILE A 152 3.85 -23.99 -5.87
N LEU A 153 4.34 -24.45 -7.02
CA LEU A 153 5.71 -24.94 -7.20
C LEU A 153 6.55 -23.82 -7.83
N SER A 154 7.66 -23.48 -7.17
CA SER A 154 8.65 -22.55 -7.72
C SER A 154 9.46 -23.22 -8.85
N PRO A 155 9.82 -22.46 -9.91
CA PRO A 155 10.68 -22.97 -10.96
C PRO A 155 12.12 -23.17 -10.50
N ASP A 156 12.89 -23.93 -11.28
CA ASP A 156 14.32 -24.11 -11.07
C ASP A 156 15.15 -23.53 -12.23
N PRO A 157 15.88 -22.40 -12.03
CA PRO A 157 16.78 -21.82 -13.03
C PRO A 157 17.88 -22.75 -13.54
N ALA A 158 18.23 -23.81 -12.80
CA ALA A 158 19.20 -24.79 -13.29
C ALA A 158 18.66 -25.54 -14.51
N THR A 159 17.36 -25.85 -14.53
CA THR A 159 16.67 -26.61 -15.57
C THR A 159 15.91 -25.72 -16.58
N LYS A 160 15.25 -24.65 -16.12
CA LYS A 160 14.50 -23.69 -16.94
C LYS A 160 15.33 -22.42 -17.17
N LYS A 161 15.92 -22.26 -18.36
CA LYS A 161 16.89 -21.18 -18.68
C LYS A 161 16.29 -19.79 -18.82
N ASP A 162 14.99 -19.72 -19.04
CA ASP A 162 14.16 -18.51 -19.13
C ASP A 162 13.78 -17.93 -17.76
N VAL A 163 14.08 -18.64 -16.67
CA VAL A 163 13.82 -18.20 -15.31
C VAL A 163 15.13 -17.80 -14.63
N HIS A 164 15.09 -16.67 -13.92
CA HIS A 164 16.24 -16.13 -13.20
C HIS A 164 15.96 -15.90 -11.71
N PHE A 165 17.01 -15.84 -10.90
CA PHE A 165 16.93 -15.49 -9.47
C PHE A 165 16.69 -13.99 -9.28
N LEU A 166 15.42 -13.60 -9.26
CA LEU A 166 14.93 -12.23 -9.20
C LEU A 166 13.76 -12.12 -8.21
N LYS A 167 13.36 -10.88 -7.96
CA LYS A 167 12.08 -10.55 -7.33
C LYS A 167 11.02 -10.48 -8.42
N TYR A 168 9.95 -11.24 -8.26
CA TYR A 168 8.86 -11.31 -9.23
C TYR A 168 7.54 -10.80 -8.64
N PRO A 169 6.69 -10.15 -9.44
CA PRO A 169 5.35 -9.78 -9.01
C PRO A 169 4.36 -10.96 -9.12
N ILE A 170 3.42 -11.02 -8.19
CA ILE A 170 2.25 -11.90 -8.22
C ILE A 170 1.02 -11.01 -8.20
N TYR A 171 0.05 -11.28 -9.07
CA TYR A 171 -1.21 -10.53 -9.11
C TYR A 171 -2.37 -11.44 -8.78
N VAL A 172 -3.31 -10.94 -7.97
CA VAL A 172 -4.53 -11.67 -7.62
C VAL A 172 -5.76 -10.84 -7.93
N GLY A 173 -6.80 -11.51 -8.42
CA GLY A 173 -8.16 -10.99 -8.46
C GLY A 173 -9.08 -11.95 -7.72
N GLY A 174 -9.96 -11.43 -6.86
CA GLY A 174 -10.92 -12.24 -6.13
C GLY A 174 -12.31 -11.59 -6.12
N ASN A 175 -13.35 -12.38 -6.34
CA ASN A 175 -14.73 -11.91 -6.26
C ASN A 175 -15.55 -12.70 -5.24
N ARG A 176 -16.53 -12.03 -4.64
CA ARG A 176 -17.63 -12.64 -3.91
C ARG A 176 -18.95 -12.18 -4.48
N GLY A 177 -19.92 -13.09 -4.55
CA GLY A 177 -21.23 -12.81 -5.09
C GLY A 177 -21.28 -12.76 -6.62
N ARG A 178 -22.47 -12.51 -7.15
CA ARG A 178 -22.78 -12.52 -8.59
C ARG A 178 -22.42 -11.21 -9.28
N GLY A 179 -22.04 -11.29 -10.55
CA GLY A 179 -21.76 -10.13 -11.39
C GLY A 179 -23.01 -9.34 -11.80
N GLN A 180 -22.80 -8.11 -12.26
CA GLN A 180 -23.83 -7.17 -12.70
C GLN A 180 -24.14 -7.31 -14.20
N ILE A 181 -23.18 -7.80 -14.99
CA ILE A 181 -23.23 -7.87 -16.46
C ILE A 181 -22.90 -9.29 -16.93
N TYR A 182 -23.64 -9.78 -17.93
CA TYR A 182 -23.37 -11.05 -18.62
C TYR A 182 -22.43 -10.85 -19.82
N PRO A 183 -21.77 -11.91 -20.33
CA PRO A 183 -20.86 -11.79 -21.47
C PRO A 183 -21.48 -11.21 -22.75
N ASP A 184 -22.80 -11.31 -22.91
CA ASP A 184 -23.56 -10.73 -24.03
C ASP A 184 -23.85 -9.23 -23.86
N GLY A 185 -23.40 -8.62 -22.75
CA GLY A 185 -23.64 -7.23 -22.39
C GLY A 185 -24.96 -6.97 -21.65
N SER A 186 -25.82 -7.99 -21.50
CA SER A 186 -27.08 -7.83 -20.78
C SER A 186 -26.87 -7.65 -19.27
N LYS A 187 -27.75 -6.85 -18.64
CA LYS A 187 -27.75 -6.66 -17.19
C LYS A 187 -28.28 -7.90 -16.47
N SER A 188 -27.69 -8.23 -15.33
CA SER A 188 -28.21 -9.25 -14.43
C SER A 188 -29.29 -8.69 -13.51
N ASN A 189 -29.96 -9.55 -12.75
CA ASN A 189 -30.87 -9.11 -11.68
C ASN A 189 -30.14 -8.70 -10.39
N ASN A 190 -28.80 -8.59 -10.40
CA ASN A 190 -27.97 -8.14 -9.29
C ASN A 190 -27.33 -6.77 -9.56
N THR A 191 -28.12 -5.86 -10.15
CA THR A 191 -27.71 -4.47 -10.47
C THR A 191 -28.93 -3.54 -10.40
N VAL A 192 -28.69 -2.24 -10.55
CA VAL A 192 -29.72 -1.19 -10.59
C VAL A 192 -30.32 -1.07 -12.00
N TYR A 193 -31.64 -0.94 -12.05
CA TYR A 193 -32.40 -0.63 -13.27
C TYR A 193 -32.82 0.84 -13.24
N ASN A 194 -32.50 1.56 -14.31
CA ASN A 194 -32.77 2.99 -14.46
C ASN A 194 -33.89 3.19 -15.48
N ALA A 195 -34.56 4.34 -15.38
CA ALA A 195 -35.59 4.78 -16.32
C ALA A 195 -35.00 5.00 -17.72
N THR A 196 -35.62 4.41 -18.73
CA THR A 196 -35.21 4.59 -20.14
C THR A 196 -35.68 5.91 -20.75
N SER A 197 -36.65 6.58 -20.13
CA SER A 197 -37.14 7.91 -20.54
C SER A 197 -37.53 8.75 -19.32
N ALA A 198 -37.57 10.07 -19.50
CA ALA A 198 -38.24 10.95 -18.54
C ALA A 198 -39.76 10.88 -18.73
N GLY A 199 -40.54 11.14 -17.69
CA GLY A 199 -42.00 11.13 -17.78
C GLY A 199 -42.70 10.91 -16.46
N ILE A 200 -43.97 10.51 -16.53
CA ILE A 200 -44.78 10.12 -15.37
C ILE A 200 -44.98 8.61 -15.41
N VAL A 201 -44.76 7.94 -14.28
CA VAL A 201 -45.03 6.50 -14.13
C VAL A 201 -46.54 6.28 -14.16
N SER A 202 -47.09 5.77 -15.26
CA SER A 202 -48.53 5.60 -15.40
C SER A 202 -49.04 4.30 -14.80
N ARG A 203 -48.24 3.24 -14.81
CA ARG A 203 -48.65 1.91 -14.36
C ARG A 203 -47.45 1.04 -13.98
N ILE A 204 -47.58 0.29 -12.89
CA ILE A 204 -46.61 -0.69 -12.40
C ILE A 204 -47.30 -2.05 -12.25
N VAL A 205 -46.94 -3.01 -13.10
CA VAL A 205 -47.49 -4.39 -13.06
C VAL A 205 -46.46 -5.34 -12.49
N ARG A 206 -46.80 -6.03 -11.41
CA ARG A 206 -45.96 -7.11 -10.84
C ARG A 206 -46.17 -8.41 -11.64
N LYS A 207 -45.09 -9.01 -12.14
CA LYS A 207 -45.16 -10.26 -12.92
C LYS A 207 -45.30 -11.49 -12.02
N GLU A 208 -45.94 -12.55 -12.52
CA GLU A 208 -46.19 -13.80 -11.77
C GLU A 208 -44.90 -14.47 -11.27
N LYS A 209 -43.82 -14.44 -12.06
CA LYS A 209 -42.50 -14.99 -11.71
C LYS A 209 -41.62 -14.02 -10.88
N GLY A 210 -42.23 -12.93 -10.38
CA GLY A 210 -41.54 -11.80 -9.78
C GLY A 210 -40.99 -10.81 -10.82
N GLY A 211 -40.57 -9.64 -10.35
CA GLY A 211 -40.20 -8.51 -11.21
C GLY A 211 -41.37 -7.59 -11.53
N TYR A 212 -41.10 -6.56 -12.33
CA TYR A 212 -42.02 -5.46 -12.60
C TYR A 212 -42.02 -5.10 -14.09
N GLU A 213 -43.16 -4.61 -14.55
CA GLU A 213 -43.31 -3.92 -15.83
C GLU A 213 -43.81 -2.51 -15.54
N ILE A 214 -43.03 -1.51 -15.93
CA ILE A 214 -43.27 -0.11 -15.60
C ILE A 214 -43.55 0.62 -16.90
N THR A 215 -44.75 1.18 -17.00
CA THR A 215 -45.14 2.04 -18.12
C THR A 215 -44.85 3.50 -17.74
N ILE A 216 -44.00 4.15 -18.51
CA ILE A 216 -43.61 5.56 -18.37
C ILE A 216 -44.23 6.32 -19.54
N VAL A 217 -44.96 7.38 -19.25
CA VAL A 217 -45.57 8.24 -20.27
C VAL A 217 -44.82 9.56 -20.30
N ASP A 218 -44.27 9.90 -21.47
CA ASP A 218 -43.63 11.19 -21.67
C ASP A 218 -44.67 12.31 -21.54
N ALA A 219 -44.37 13.31 -20.70
CA ALA A 219 -45.28 14.40 -20.42
C ALA A 219 -45.42 15.38 -21.61
N SER A 220 -44.52 15.32 -22.60
CA SER A 220 -44.44 16.27 -23.72
C SER A 220 -45.14 15.81 -24.99
N ASP A 221 -45.06 14.51 -25.34
CA ASP A 221 -45.65 13.96 -26.58
C ASP A 221 -46.62 12.78 -26.34
N GLY A 222 -46.77 12.32 -25.09
CA GLY A 222 -47.65 11.20 -24.71
C GLY A 222 -47.11 9.82 -25.13
N HIS A 223 -45.89 9.74 -25.64
CA HIS A 223 -45.25 8.47 -25.99
C HIS A 223 -45.07 7.58 -24.75
N GLN A 224 -45.33 6.28 -24.90
CA GLN A 224 -45.22 5.31 -23.81
C GLN A 224 -43.99 4.44 -23.98
N VAL A 225 -43.21 4.31 -22.93
CA VAL A 225 -42.07 3.39 -22.85
C VAL A 225 -42.33 2.38 -21.75
N VAL A 226 -41.95 1.12 -21.98
CA VAL A 226 -42.14 0.03 -21.03
C VAL A 226 -40.80 -0.50 -20.56
N ASP A 227 -40.50 -0.28 -19.29
CA ASP A 227 -39.31 -0.78 -18.62
C ASP A 227 -39.61 -2.12 -17.92
N ILE A 228 -38.81 -3.14 -18.24
CA ILE A 228 -38.94 -4.49 -17.67
C ILE A 228 -37.83 -4.71 -16.64
N ILE A 229 -38.23 -4.97 -15.39
CA ILE A 229 -37.32 -5.24 -14.28
C ILE A 229 -37.44 -6.71 -13.87
N PRO A 230 -36.33 -7.48 -13.83
CA PRO A 230 -36.35 -8.88 -13.41
C PRO A 230 -36.58 -9.02 -11.89
N PRO A 231 -36.90 -10.23 -11.40
CA PRO A 231 -37.07 -10.46 -9.96
C PRO A 231 -35.75 -10.26 -9.19
N GLY A 232 -35.81 -9.52 -8.08
CA GLY A 232 -34.68 -9.34 -7.17
C GLY A 232 -34.52 -7.93 -6.61
N PRO A 233 -34.26 -6.91 -7.46
CA PRO A 233 -34.18 -5.51 -7.04
C PRO A 233 -35.51 -5.02 -6.46
N GLU A 234 -35.46 -4.23 -5.38
CA GLU A 234 -36.66 -3.64 -4.78
C GLU A 234 -36.98 -2.33 -5.49
N LEU A 235 -38.27 -2.08 -5.74
CA LEU A 235 -38.72 -0.89 -6.46
C LEU A 235 -38.71 0.35 -5.54
N LEU A 236 -38.26 1.49 -6.07
CA LEU A 236 -38.18 2.77 -5.34
C LEU A 236 -39.23 3.79 -5.76
N VAL A 237 -39.84 3.60 -6.94
CA VAL A 237 -40.80 4.54 -7.53
C VAL A 237 -42.24 4.07 -7.35
N SER A 238 -43.18 5.02 -7.38
CA SER A 238 -44.63 4.76 -7.29
C SER A 238 -45.39 5.24 -8.53
N GLU A 239 -46.60 4.70 -8.74
CA GLU A 239 -47.50 5.20 -9.79
C GLU A 239 -47.85 6.69 -9.55
N GLY A 240 -47.87 7.48 -10.62
CA GLY A 240 -48.09 8.93 -10.59
C GLY A 240 -46.83 9.77 -10.34
N GLU A 241 -45.68 9.14 -10.06
CA GLU A 241 -44.42 9.84 -9.84
C GLU A 241 -43.81 10.36 -11.14
N SER A 242 -43.30 11.60 -11.12
CA SER A 242 -42.50 12.13 -12.22
C SER A 242 -41.03 11.73 -12.04
N ILE A 243 -40.48 11.11 -13.07
CA ILE A 243 -39.12 10.59 -13.09
C ILE A 243 -38.31 11.17 -14.25
N LYS A 244 -36.99 11.27 -14.06
CA LYS A 244 -36.05 11.76 -15.09
C LYS A 244 -35.43 10.58 -15.84
N LEU A 245 -34.92 10.86 -17.05
CA LEU A 245 -34.06 9.92 -17.78
C LEU A 245 -32.90 9.47 -16.88
N ASP A 246 -32.57 8.19 -16.92
CA ASP A 246 -31.54 7.52 -16.13
C ASP A 246 -31.74 7.55 -14.60
N GLN A 247 -32.91 8.01 -14.11
CA GLN A 247 -33.24 7.92 -12.69
C GLN A 247 -33.35 6.45 -12.26
N PRO A 248 -32.73 6.04 -11.15
CA PRO A 248 -32.88 4.68 -10.61
C PRO A 248 -34.34 4.36 -10.27
N LEU A 249 -34.86 3.29 -10.88
CA LEU A 249 -36.18 2.74 -10.56
C LEU A 249 -36.12 1.77 -9.38
N THR A 250 -34.96 1.16 -9.15
CA THR A 250 -34.76 0.13 -8.13
C THR A 250 -33.62 0.45 -7.17
N SER A 251 -33.66 -0.16 -5.99
CA SER A 251 -32.50 -0.22 -5.10
C SER A 251 -31.38 -1.06 -5.71
N ASN A 252 -30.16 -0.93 -5.19
CA ASN A 252 -29.03 -1.77 -5.58
C ASN A 252 -29.03 -3.07 -4.75
N PRO A 253 -29.37 -4.24 -5.32
CA PRO A 253 -29.40 -5.50 -4.58
C PRO A 253 -28.00 -6.09 -4.32
N ASN A 254 -26.95 -5.52 -4.93
CA ASN A 254 -25.62 -6.12 -4.89
C ASN A 254 -24.93 -5.91 -3.54
N VAL A 255 -24.62 -7.02 -2.89
CA VAL A 255 -23.81 -7.07 -1.65
C VAL A 255 -22.42 -7.67 -1.87
N GLY A 256 -22.14 -8.12 -3.10
CA GLY A 256 -20.85 -8.69 -3.50
C GLY A 256 -19.87 -7.64 -4.03
N GLY A 257 -18.80 -8.12 -4.64
CA GLY A 257 -17.81 -7.29 -5.31
C GLY A 257 -16.54 -8.02 -5.68
N PHE A 258 -15.71 -7.34 -6.44
CA PHE A 258 -14.40 -7.78 -6.91
C PHE A 258 -13.31 -6.92 -6.27
N GLY A 259 -12.18 -7.53 -5.97
CA GLY A 259 -10.97 -6.85 -5.55
C GLY A 259 -9.77 -7.41 -6.26
N GLN A 260 -8.73 -6.59 -6.32
CA GLN A 260 -7.42 -6.96 -6.82
C GLN A 260 -6.37 -6.68 -5.74
N GLY A 261 -5.32 -7.49 -5.75
CA GLY A 261 -4.16 -7.32 -4.88
C GLY A 261 -2.91 -7.73 -5.63
N ASP A 262 -1.77 -7.28 -5.11
CA ASP A 262 -0.45 -7.58 -5.61
C ASP A 262 0.46 -8.02 -4.45
N ALA A 263 1.39 -8.89 -4.77
CA ALA A 263 2.43 -9.32 -3.87
C ALA A 263 3.73 -9.49 -4.66
N GLU A 264 4.84 -9.65 -3.96
CA GLU A 264 6.13 -9.94 -4.58
C GLU A 264 6.75 -11.16 -3.91
N ILE A 265 7.45 -11.96 -4.71
CA ILE A 265 8.15 -13.14 -4.25
C ILE A 265 9.58 -13.13 -4.78
N VAL A 266 10.56 -13.41 -3.92
CA VAL A 266 11.95 -13.56 -4.32
C VAL A 266 12.25 -15.03 -4.62
N LEU A 267 12.64 -15.34 -5.86
CA LEU A 267 13.25 -16.63 -6.16
C LEU A 267 14.71 -16.57 -5.73
N GLN A 268 15.03 -17.23 -4.62
CA GLN A 268 16.30 -17.06 -3.91
C GLN A 268 17.30 -18.15 -4.29
N ASP A 269 18.51 -17.74 -4.67
CA ASP A 269 19.64 -18.65 -4.84
C ASP A 269 20.23 -18.99 -3.46
N PRO A 270 20.28 -20.27 -3.06
CA PRO A 270 20.88 -20.67 -1.79
C PRO A 270 22.37 -20.31 -1.71
N LEU A 271 23.11 -20.29 -2.82
CA LEU A 271 24.53 -19.92 -2.85
C LEU A 271 24.74 -18.43 -2.52
N ARG A 272 23.81 -17.55 -2.95
CA ARG A 272 23.86 -16.13 -2.58
C ARG A 272 23.70 -15.93 -1.07
N VAL A 273 22.84 -16.72 -0.43
CA VAL A 273 22.64 -16.66 1.02
C VAL A 273 23.87 -17.19 1.76
N GLN A 274 24.43 -18.31 1.33
CA GLN A 274 25.66 -18.86 1.91
C GLN A 274 26.85 -17.89 1.77
N GLY A 275 27.02 -17.29 0.59
CA GLY A 275 28.03 -16.27 0.35
C GLY A 275 27.85 -15.04 1.24
N LEU A 276 26.61 -14.57 1.42
CA LEU A 276 26.29 -13.47 2.33
C LEU A 276 26.62 -13.81 3.78
N LEU A 277 26.30 -15.02 4.26
CA LEU A 277 26.63 -15.45 5.62
C LEU A 277 28.15 -15.52 5.84
N PHE A 278 28.90 -16.04 4.88
CA PHE A 278 30.36 -16.05 4.93
C PHE A 278 30.95 -14.63 4.96
N PHE A 279 30.41 -13.73 4.13
CA PHE A 279 30.81 -12.32 4.11
C PHE A 279 30.49 -11.61 5.44
N LEU A 280 29.30 -11.83 6.02
CA LEU A 280 28.95 -11.24 7.31
C LEU A 280 29.84 -11.79 8.43
N ALA A 281 30.15 -13.09 8.43
CA ALA A 281 31.08 -13.67 9.37
C ALA A 281 32.49 -13.07 9.24
N SER A 282 32.99 -12.86 8.02
CA SER A 282 34.30 -12.24 7.81
C SER A 282 34.34 -10.78 8.25
N VAL A 283 33.23 -10.03 8.05
CA VAL A 283 33.09 -8.66 8.57
C VAL A 283 33.10 -8.63 10.09
N ILE A 284 32.39 -9.56 10.76
CA ILE A 284 32.39 -9.67 12.23
C ILE A 284 33.80 -9.96 12.74
N LEU A 285 34.51 -10.91 12.13
CA LEU A 285 35.90 -11.23 12.50
C LEU A 285 36.84 -10.02 12.31
N ALA A 286 36.70 -9.30 11.20
CA ALA A 286 37.48 -8.08 10.95
C ALA A 286 37.15 -6.96 11.97
N GLN A 287 35.88 -6.83 12.37
CA GLN A 287 35.46 -5.89 13.41
C GLN A 287 36.03 -6.27 14.78
N GLU A 288 36.07 -7.54 15.16
CA GLU A 288 36.69 -7.97 16.42
C GLU A 288 38.20 -7.67 16.46
N GLU A 289 38.94 -7.97 15.39
CA GLU A 289 40.36 -7.63 15.29
C GLU A 289 40.61 -6.12 15.36
N MET A 290 39.77 -5.33 14.68
CA MET A 290 39.83 -3.87 14.73
C MET A 290 39.49 -3.33 16.13
N THR A 291 38.51 -3.90 16.81
CA THR A 291 38.11 -3.48 18.16
C THR A 291 39.18 -3.83 19.20
N ARG A 292 39.90 -4.95 19.03
CA ARG A 292 41.07 -5.31 19.87
C ARG A 292 42.23 -4.31 19.74
N SER A 293 42.46 -3.76 18.55
CA SER A 293 43.48 -2.73 18.30
C SER A 293 43.08 -1.34 18.81
N ILE A 294 41.78 -1.03 18.74
CA ILE A 294 41.21 0.26 19.15
C ILE A 294 40.97 0.35 20.68
N SER A 295 40.76 -0.77 21.38
CA SER A 295 40.47 -0.81 22.83
C SER A 295 41.61 -0.26 23.70
N VAL A 296 42.87 -0.45 23.29
CA VAL A 296 44.03 0.08 24.04
C VAL A 296 44.19 1.60 23.84
N SER A 297 43.74 2.13 22.70
CA SER A 297 43.87 3.55 22.35
C SER A 297 42.67 4.40 22.78
N ILE A 298 41.45 3.82 22.82
CA ILE A 298 40.22 4.52 23.21
C ILE A 298 40.02 4.58 24.72
N MET A 299 40.56 3.65 25.51
CA MET A 299 40.45 3.69 26.99
C MET A 299 41.13 4.93 27.60
N ILE A 300 42.14 5.50 26.94
CA ILE A 300 42.79 6.77 27.34
C ILE A 300 41.96 8.00 26.88
N TYR A 301 41.19 7.89 25.79
CA TYR A 301 40.41 9.00 25.23
C TYR A 301 39.03 9.19 25.90
N VAL A 302 38.41 8.11 26.40
CA VAL A 302 37.01 8.11 26.89
C VAL A 302 36.84 8.70 28.31
N ILE A 303 37.90 8.89 29.08
CA ILE A 303 37.80 9.51 30.44
C ILE A 303 37.41 11.01 30.37
N THR A 304 37.45 11.66 29.20
CA THR A 304 37.34 13.14 29.11
C THR A 304 36.10 13.71 28.42
N ARG A 305 35.08 12.94 28.00
CA ARG A 305 33.89 13.54 27.37
C ARG A 305 32.54 13.02 27.86
N ALA A 306 31.79 13.97 28.42
CA ALA A 306 30.40 13.87 28.82
C ALA A 306 29.46 13.62 27.62
N SER A 307 28.40 12.85 27.91
CA SER A 307 27.32 12.48 27.01
C SER A 307 26.56 13.71 26.50
N ILE A 308 26.43 13.83 25.18
CA ILE A 308 25.57 14.83 24.54
C ILE A 308 24.50 14.09 23.73
N SER A 309 23.25 14.19 24.18
CA SER A 309 22.06 13.69 23.49
C SER A 309 21.46 14.78 22.61
N ASN A 310 21.38 14.55 21.30
CA ASN A 310 20.76 15.45 20.33
C ASN A 310 20.06 14.62 19.25
N ALA A 311 18.92 15.09 18.74
CA ALA A 311 18.12 14.41 17.73
C ALA A 311 18.53 14.80 16.30
N TYR A 312 18.77 13.81 15.44
CA TYR A 312 19.37 14.01 14.10
C TYR A 312 18.87 13.00 13.05
N PRO A 313 18.92 13.34 11.75
CA PRO A 313 19.02 12.37 10.64
C PRO A 313 20.22 11.41 10.79
N ILE A 314 21.25 11.82 11.55
CA ILE A 314 22.38 10.99 11.97
C ILE A 314 21.92 9.72 12.72
N PHE A 315 20.79 9.75 13.42
CA PHE A 315 20.28 8.52 14.04
C PHE A 315 19.81 7.49 13.03
N ALA A 316 19.22 7.93 11.92
CA ALA A 316 18.95 7.04 10.81
C ALA A 316 20.27 6.47 10.26
N GLN A 317 21.32 7.29 10.15
CA GLN A 317 22.65 6.82 9.75
C GLN A 317 23.29 5.89 10.79
N GLN A 318 23.02 6.01 12.09
CA GLN A 318 23.65 5.16 13.09
C GLN A 318 22.94 3.80 13.24
N GLY A 319 21.61 3.79 13.15
CA GLY A 319 20.80 2.59 13.39
C GLY A 319 20.42 1.79 12.14
N TYR A 320 20.54 2.38 10.94
CA TYR A 320 20.07 1.74 9.71
C TYR A 320 21.11 1.79 8.60
N GLU A 321 21.17 0.71 7.82
CA GLU A 321 22.06 0.63 6.65
C GLU A 321 21.48 1.39 5.45
N ASN A 322 20.16 1.35 5.30
CA ASN A 322 19.39 2.05 4.28
C ASN A 322 18.31 2.90 4.96
N PRO A 323 18.13 4.17 4.57
CA PRO A 323 17.13 5.03 5.20
C PRO A 323 15.71 4.71 4.74
N ARG A 324 15.53 3.91 3.69
CA ARG A 324 14.24 3.43 3.19
C ARG A 324 14.19 1.92 3.32
N GLU A 325 13.21 1.47 4.08
CA GLU A 325 12.91 0.05 4.30
C GLU A 325 12.32 -0.57 3.02
N ALA A 326 12.32 -1.90 2.94
CA ALA A 326 11.73 -2.62 1.81
C ALA A 326 10.22 -2.34 1.63
N THR A 327 9.54 -1.95 2.71
CA THR A 327 8.14 -1.49 2.73
C THR A 327 7.94 -0.12 2.07
N GLY A 328 9.03 0.56 1.69
CA GLY A 328 9.01 1.94 1.19
C GLY A 328 8.94 3.00 2.28
N ARG A 329 8.80 2.61 3.56
CA ARG A 329 8.84 3.52 4.72
C ARG A 329 10.24 4.07 4.93
N ILE A 330 10.36 5.36 5.23
CA ILE A 330 11.64 5.97 5.59
C ILE A 330 11.84 5.88 7.12
N VAL A 331 13.00 5.38 7.54
CA VAL A 331 13.30 4.98 8.94
C VAL A 331 13.18 6.12 9.95
N CYS A 332 13.24 7.38 9.51
CA CYS A 332 12.97 8.54 10.37
C CYS A 332 11.56 8.50 11.00
N ALA A 333 10.60 7.83 10.33
CA ALA A 333 9.25 7.62 10.85
C ALA A 333 9.20 6.69 12.08
N ASN A 334 10.29 5.96 12.40
CA ASN A 334 10.36 5.10 13.58
C ASN A 334 10.59 5.94 14.87
N CYS A 335 11.19 7.12 14.74
CA CYS A 335 11.37 8.07 15.83
C CYS A 335 10.33 9.20 15.81
N HIS A 336 9.84 9.59 14.62
CA HIS A 336 8.89 10.67 14.40
C HIS A 336 7.48 10.14 14.08
N LEU A 337 6.73 9.78 15.12
CA LEU A 337 5.49 9.01 15.00
C LEU A 337 4.30 9.77 14.41
N ALA A 338 4.29 11.10 14.57
CA ALA A 338 3.22 11.93 14.03
C ALA A 338 3.39 12.14 12.52
N ASN A 339 2.42 11.68 11.74
CA ASN A 339 2.39 11.88 10.29
C ASN A 339 2.16 13.37 9.95
N LYS A 340 2.90 13.85 8.97
CA LYS A 340 3.02 15.27 8.65
C LYS A 340 3.30 15.42 7.13
N PRO A 341 2.74 16.41 6.43
CA PRO A 341 3.06 16.59 5.01
C PRO A 341 4.52 17.00 4.79
N VAL A 342 5.10 16.50 3.71
CA VAL A 342 6.33 16.97 3.06
C VAL A 342 6.02 17.02 1.57
N ASP A 343 6.61 17.96 0.86
CA ASP A 343 6.45 18.11 -0.58
C ASP A 343 7.81 18.19 -1.27
N ILE A 344 7.89 17.72 -2.50
CA ILE A 344 9.09 17.72 -3.31
C ILE A 344 8.78 18.17 -4.73
N GLU A 345 9.49 19.20 -5.16
CA GLU A 345 9.43 19.71 -6.53
C GLU A 345 10.75 19.38 -7.23
N VAL A 346 10.65 18.70 -8.36
CA VAL A 346 11.76 18.40 -9.28
C VAL A 346 11.33 18.71 -10.71
N PRO A 347 12.26 19.01 -11.63
CA PRO A 347 11.94 19.12 -13.04
C PRO A 347 11.31 17.83 -13.57
N GLN A 348 10.40 17.94 -14.54
CA GLN A 348 9.81 16.76 -15.18
C GLN A 348 10.85 15.92 -15.95
N ALA A 349 11.83 16.59 -16.55
CA ALA A 349 12.90 15.96 -17.30
C ALA A 349 14.22 16.72 -17.13
N VAL A 350 15.34 15.98 -17.20
CA VAL A 350 16.70 16.53 -17.17
C VAL A 350 17.55 15.87 -18.24
N LEU A 351 18.51 16.63 -18.76
CA LEU A 351 19.55 16.11 -19.66
C LEU A 351 20.66 15.44 -18.85
N PRO A 352 21.49 14.58 -19.48
CA PRO A 352 22.73 14.07 -18.92
C PRO A 352 23.69 15.17 -18.41
N ASP A 353 24.50 14.85 -17.39
CA ASP A 353 25.54 15.73 -16.82
C ASP A 353 25.08 17.18 -16.54
N THR A 354 23.85 17.32 -16.05
CA THR A 354 23.21 18.62 -15.80
C THR A 354 22.90 18.78 -14.33
N VAL A 355 23.19 19.97 -13.79
CA VAL A 355 22.81 20.34 -12.42
C VAL A 355 21.38 20.87 -12.42
N PHE A 356 20.54 20.35 -11.53
CA PHE A 356 19.16 20.80 -11.35
C PHE A 356 18.79 20.95 -9.87
N GLU A 357 17.69 21.65 -9.62
CA GLU A 357 17.16 21.91 -8.28
C GLU A 357 16.13 20.83 -7.90
N ALA A 358 16.32 20.18 -6.75
CA ALA A 358 15.26 19.43 -6.07
C ALA A 358 14.85 20.19 -4.81
N VAL A 359 13.63 20.72 -4.79
CA VAL A 359 13.14 21.59 -3.71
C VAL A 359 12.26 20.79 -2.76
N VAL A 360 12.69 20.65 -1.52
CA VAL A 360 11.96 19.94 -0.47
C VAL A 360 11.30 20.94 0.46
N ARG A 361 9.97 20.91 0.55
CA ARG A 361 9.17 21.77 1.42
C ARG A 361 8.68 20.99 2.64
N ILE A 362 8.96 21.50 3.83
CA ILE A 362 8.56 20.92 5.12
C ILE A 362 7.60 21.90 5.80
N PRO A 363 6.31 21.92 5.41
CA PRO A 363 5.37 22.92 5.88
C PRO A 363 4.99 22.72 7.35
N TYR A 364 5.08 23.79 8.15
CA TYR A 364 4.60 23.81 9.52
C TYR A 364 4.28 25.23 9.99
N ASP A 365 3.44 25.34 11.01
CA ASP A 365 3.16 26.62 11.65
C ASP A 365 4.38 27.08 12.47
N LYS A 366 5.01 28.15 11.99
CA LYS A 366 6.21 28.76 12.57
C LYS A 366 5.97 29.39 13.94
N GLN A 367 4.72 29.59 14.37
CA GLN A 367 4.42 30.07 15.72
C GLN A 367 4.49 28.94 16.77
N LEU A 368 4.42 27.68 16.33
CA LEU A 368 4.49 26.53 17.23
C LEU A 368 5.86 26.44 17.91
N LYS A 369 5.82 26.10 19.20
CA LYS A 369 7.00 25.78 20.00
C LYS A 369 6.90 24.35 20.50
N GLN A 370 8.00 23.61 20.38
CA GLN A 370 8.12 22.24 20.86
C GLN A 370 8.75 22.18 22.26
N VAL A 371 8.54 21.06 22.94
CA VAL A 371 9.26 20.75 24.18
C VAL A 371 10.70 20.32 23.86
N LEU A 372 11.66 21.08 24.39
CA LEU A 372 13.08 20.78 24.31
C LEU A 372 13.48 19.71 25.33
N ALA A 373 14.67 19.11 25.20
CA ALA A 373 15.15 18.07 26.11
C ALA A 373 15.21 18.52 27.59
N ASN A 374 15.33 19.83 27.85
CA ASN A 374 15.31 20.42 29.18
C ASN A 374 13.89 20.76 29.71
N GLY A 375 12.83 20.37 28.98
CA GLY A 375 11.44 20.64 29.33
C GLY A 375 10.91 22.03 28.96
N LYS A 376 11.75 22.96 28.49
CA LYS A 376 11.32 24.31 28.07
C LYS A 376 10.73 24.28 26.65
N LYS A 377 9.88 25.26 26.33
CA LYS A 377 9.36 25.46 24.97
C LYS A 377 10.37 26.21 24.09
N GLY A 378 10.66 25.70 22.90
CA GLY A 378 11.58 26.30 21.92
C GLY A 378 11.13 26.12 20.47
N THR A 379 11.85 26.72 19.53
CA THR A 379 11.55 26.62 18.09
C THR A 379 11.79 25.20 17.55
N LEU A 380 11.18 24.91 16.40
CA LEU A 380 11.38 23.65 15.69
C LEU A 380 12.59 23.75 14.78
N ASN A 381 13.39 22.69 14.78
CA ASN A 381 14.37 22.43 13.72
C ASN A 381 13.75 21.49 12.70
N VAL A 382 14.27 21.53 11.48
CA VAL A 382 13.86 20.63 10.40
C VAL A 382 15.07 19.87 9.85
N GLY A 383 14.80 18.75 9.20
CA GLY A 383 15.78 17.96 8.49
C GLY A 383 15.11 17.22 7.33
N ALA A 384 15.93 16.77 6.38
CA ALA A 384 15.46 16.04 5.23
C ALA A 384 16.43 14.93 4.85
N VAL A 385 15.88 13.87 4.25
CA VAL A 385 16.61 12.84 3.51
C VAL A 385 16.05 12.78 2.11
N LEU A 386 16.92 12.88 1.11
CA LEU A 386 16.61 12.77 -0.30
C LEU A 386 17.28 11.51 -0.83
N ILE A 387 16.49 10.59 -1.34
CA ILE A 387 16.95 9.29 -1.87
C ILE A 387 16.77 9.35 -3.38
N LEU A 388 17.90 9.42 -4.07
CA LEU A 388 17.95 9.49 -5.52
C LEU A 388 18.27 8.10 -6.10
N PRO A 389 17.92 7.85 -7.37
CA PRO A 389 18.39 6.67 -8.09
C PRO A 389 19.91 6.64 -8.19
N ASP A 390 20.45 5.46 -8.45
CA ASP A 390 21.88 5.29 -8.66
C ASP A 390 22.38 6.14 -9.84
N GLY A 391 23.55 6.74 -9.68
CA GLY A 391 24.18 7.63 -10.65
C GLY A 391 23.89 9.12 -10.44
N PHE A 392 22.76 9.48 -9.82
CA PHE A 392 22.47 10.84 -9.37
C PHE A 392 23.25 11.14 -8.09
N GLU A 393 23.83 12.34 -7.98
CA GLU A 393 24.62 12.73 -6.82
C GLU A 393 24.54 14.24 -6.54
N LEU A 394 25.03 14.67 -5.38
CA LEU A 394 25.13 16.09 -5.07
C LEU A 394 26.11 16.75 -6.05
N ALA A 395 25.73 17.90 -6.60
CA ALA A 395 26.58 18.62 -7.54
C ALA A 395 27.90 19.08 -6.88
N PRO A 396 29.05 18.91 -7.56
CA PRO A 396 30.32 19.49 -7.12
C PRO A 396 30.23 21.01 -6.93
N LEU A 397 30.94 21.56 -5.93
CA LEU A 397 30.83 22.98 -5.55
C LEU A 397 31.16 23.98 -6.67
N ASP A 398 32.00 23.57 -7.62
CA ASP A 398 32.39 24.32 -8.82
C ASP A 398 31.32 24.28 -9.92
N ARG A 399 30.43 23.29 -9.91
CA ARG A 399 29.30 23.14 -10.85
C ARG A 399 28.02 23.84 -10.39
N ILE A 400 27.96 24.32 -9.15
CA ILE A 400 26.79 25.03 -8.61
C ILE A 400 26.86 26.51 -8.99
N SER A 401 25.83 27.00 -9.69
CA SER A 401 25.72 28.41 -10.11
C SER A 401 25.65 29.37 -8.91
N PRO A 402 26.07 30.64 -9.05
CA PRO A 402 25.95 31.65 -7.99
C PRO A 402 24.51 31.82 -7.47
N GLU A 403 23.53 31.80 -8.38
CA GLU A 403 22.10 31.88 -8.06
C GLU A 403 21.64 30.70 -7.18
N LEU A 404 22.09 29.49 -7.50
CA LEU A 404 21.76 28.30 -6.73
C LEU A 404 22.45 28.30 -5.36
N LYS A 405 23.68 28.82 -5.26
CA LYS A 405 24.38 29.01 -3.98
C LYS A 405 23.63 29.97 -3.06
N GLU A 406 23.04 31.04 -3.59
CA GLU A 406 22.22 31.97 -2.82
C GLU A 406 20.97 31.30 -2.24
N LYS A 407 20.25 30.50 -3.06
CA LYS A 407 19.08 29.72 -2.62
C LYS A 407 19.42 28.70 -1.53
N ILE A 408 20.56 28.02 -1.66
CA ILE A 408 21.04 27.03 -0.68
C ILE A 408 21.44 27.72 0.64
N GLY A 409 22.04 28.91 0.56
CA GLY A 409 22.57 29.62 1.71
C GLY A 409 23.70 28.84 2.41
N ASN A 410 23.71 28.85 3.74
CA ASN A 410 24.76 28.22 4.56
C ASN A 410 24.45 26.75 4.90
N LEU A 411 23.63 26.09 4.08
CA LEU A 411 23.28 24.69 4.27
C LEU A 411 24.42 23.77 3.86
N SER A 412 24.66 22.73 4.66
CA SER A 412 25.63 21.68 4.36
C SER A 412 24.89 20.36 4.19
N PHE A 413 25.16 19.70 3.08
CA PHE A 413 24.61 18.40 2.73
C PHE A 413 25.65 17.32 3.01
N GLN A 414 25.19 16.14 3.41
CA GLN A 414 26.05 14.99 3.63
C GLN A 414 25.47 13.78 2.93
N SER A 415 26.32 12.92 2.39
CA SER A 415 25.88 11.61 1.94
C SER A 415 25.47 10.77 3.16
N TYR A 416 24.40 9.99 3.02
CA TYR A 416 23.93 9.11 4.09
C TYR A 416 25.01 8.11 4.52
N ARG A 417 25.81 7.63 3.56
CA ARG A 417 27.06 6.89 3.77
C ARG A 417 28.13 7.35 2.78
N PRO A 418 29.42 7.15 3.08
CA PRO A 418 30.50 7.45 2.13
C PRO A 418 30.34 6.75 0.77
N ASN A 419 29.77 5.55 0.74
CA ASN A 419 29.50 4.75 -0.47
C ASN A 419 28.08 4.92 -1.04
N LYS A 420 27.18 5.71 -0.42
CA LYS A 420 25.80 5.96 -0.88
C LYS A 420 25.64 7.44 -1.23
N ARG A 421 26.29 7.86 -2.32
CA ARG A 421 26.34 9.28 -2.76
C ARG A 421 25.00 9.80 -3.31
N ASN A 422 24.15 8.90 -3.77
CA ASN A 422 22.79 9.18 -4.23
C ASN A 422 21.79 9.40 -3.08
N ILE A 423 22.19 9.17 -1.83
CA ILE A 423 21.34 9.40 -0.67
C ILE A 423 21.91 10.57 0.12
N ILE A 424 21.16 11.67 0.19
CA ILE A 424 21.63 12.93 0.75
C ILE A 424 20.80 13.27 1.98
N VAL A 425 21.47 13.60 3.08
CA VAL A 425 20.84 14.03 4.33
C VAL A 425 21.26 15.44 4.72
N ILE A 426 20.34 16.13 5.38
CA ILE A 426 20.55 17.47 5.92
C ILE A 426 19.75 17.66 7.19
N GLY A 427 20.32 18.43 8.12
CA GLY A 427 19.67 18.80 9.38
C GLY A 427 20.34 18.20 10.62
N PRO A 428 19.96 18.66 11.81
CA PRO A 428 18.91 19.64 12.08
C PRO A 428 19.36 21.06 11.71
N VAL A 429 18.48 21.80 11.05
CA VAL A 429 18.65 23.22 10.73
C VAL A 429 17.47 24.05 11.26
N PRO A 430 17.65 25.35 11.55
CA PRO A 430 16.56 26.18 12.07
C PRO A 430 15.36 26.20 11.12
N GLY A 431 14.22 25.64 11.54
CA GLY A 431 13.02 25.52 10.70
C GLY A 431 12.40 26.85 10.29
N GLN A 432 12.62 27.90 11.10
CA GLN A 432 12.17 29.26 10.78
C GLN A 432 12.74 29.76 9.46
N LYS A 433 14.01 29.41 9.19
CA LYS A 433 14.77 29.84 8.02
C LYS A 433 14.73 28.81 6.89
N TYR A 434 14.79 27.53 7.22
CA TYR A 434 15.02 26.45 6.24
C TYR A 434 13.85 25.46 6.14
N SER A 435 12.61 25.93 6.26
CA SER A 435 11.42 25.11 5.99
C SER A 435 11.29 24.68 4.52
N GLU A 436 12.05 25.31 3.64
CA GLU A 436 12.24 24.94 2.25
C GLU A 436 13.74 24.73 2.03
N ILE A 437 14.11 23.59 1.45
CA ILE A 437 15.49 23.14 1.29
C ILE A 437 15.72 22.80 -0.17
N VAL A 438 16.66 23.51 -0.81
CA VAL A 438 17.02 23.28 -2.22
C VAL A 438 18.25 22.39 -2.27
N PHE A 439 18.13 21.22 -2.89
CA PHE A 439 19.23 20.29 -3.14
C PHE A 439 19.79 20.50 -4.55
N PRO A 440 21.10 20.77 -4.71
CA PRO A 440 21.74 20.84 -6.01
C PRO A 440 22.12 19.43 -6.48
N ILE A 441 21.36 18.88 -7.42
CA ILE A 441 21.56 17.49 -7.90
C ILE A 441 22.20 17.49 -9.28
N LEU A 442 23.22 16.66 -9.46
CA LEU A 442 23.84 16.36 -10.75
C LEU A 442 23.21 15.09 -11.33
N SER A 443 22.65 15.19 -12.54
CA SER A 443 22.15 14.04 -13.28
C SER A 443 23.32 13.19 -13.83
N PRO A 444 23.17 11.86 -13.89
CA PRO A 444 24.17 10.97 -14.48
C PRO A 444 24.25 11.13 -16.00
N ASP A 445 25.38 10.70 -16.56
CA ASP A 445 25.56 10.59 -18.00
C ASP A 445 25.63 9.12 -18.45
N PRO A 446 24.62 8.60 -19.18
CA PRO A 446 24.62 7.24 -19.73
C PRO A 446 25.79 6.95 -20.68
N ALA A 447 26.43 7.97 -21.28
CA ALA A 447 27.61 7.77 -22.13
C ALA A 447 28.84 7.33 -21.32
N THR A 448 28.91 7.70 -20.04
CA THR A 448 30.04 7.38 -19.15
C THR A 448 29.68 6.35 -18.07
N LYS A 449 28.41 6.27 -17.65
CA LYS A 449 27.89 5.32 -16.66
C LYS A 449 26.98 4.28 -17.33
N LYS A 450 27.52 3.09 -17.63
CA LYS A 450 26.81 2.02 -18.38
C LYS A 450 25.54 1.48 -17.71
N ASP A 451 25.45 1.60 -16.39
CA ASP A 451 24.31 1.11 -15.60
C ASP A 451 23.15 2.12 -15.50
N VAL A 452 23.27 3.26 -16.19
CA VAL A 452 22.26 4.32 -16.26
C VAL A 452 21.63 4.33 -17.66
N HIS A 453 20.31 4.49 -17.73
CA HIS A 453 19.54 4.45 -18.97
C HIS A 453 18.58 5.63 -19.07
N PHE A 454 18.17 5.99 -20.29
CA PHE A 454 17.17 7.05 -20.52
C PHE A 454 15.76 6.57 -20.15
N LEU A 455 15.41 6.69 -18.87
CA LEU A 455 14.17 6.19 -18.30
C LEU A 455 13.57 7.22 -17.32
N LYS A 456 12.39 6.87 -16.80
CA LYS A 456 11.78 7.55 -15.67
C LYS A 456 12.32 6.95 -14.38
N TYR A 457 12.70 7.82 -13.46
CA TYR A 457 13.39 7.49 -12.23
C TYR A 457 12.63 8.00 -11.02
N PRO A 458 12.37 7.16 -10.00
CA PRO A 458 11.72 7.62 -8.78
C PRO A 458 12.72 8.33 -7.86
N ILE A 459 12.27 9.40 -7.22
CA ILE A 459 12.96 10.14 -6.16
C ILE A 459 12.11 10.04 -4.92
N TYR A 460 12.70 9.67 -3.78
CA TYR A 460 11.98 9.62 -2.51
C TYR A 460 12.51 10.68 -1.56
N VAL A 461 11.61 11.32 -0.81
CA VAL A 461 11.97 12.33 0.18
C VAL A 461 11.36 11.98 1.53
N GLY A 462 12.12 12.25 2.59
CA GLY A 462 11.64 12.29 3.96
C GLY A 462 11.94 13.65 4.57
N GLY A 463 10.99 14.26 5.26
CA GLY A 463 11.16 15.54 5.94
C GLY A 463 10.67 15.47 7.39
N ASN A 464 11.53 15.80 8.34
CA ASN A 464 11.17 15.89 9.76
C ASN A 464 11.10 17.34 10.24
N ARG A 465 10.23 17.58 11.21
CA ARG A 465 10.10 18.86 11.92
C ARG A 465 9.91 18.64 13.41
N GLY A 466 10.68 19.35 14.22
CA GLY A 466 10.74 19.13 15.66
C GLY A 466 11.53 17.87 16.04
N ARG A 467 11.50 17.52 17.33
CA ARG A 467 12.17 16.35 17.92
C ARG A 467 11.33 15.08 17.78
N GLY A 468 11.99 13.93 17.68
CA GLY A 468 11.31 12.62 17.70
C GLY A 468 10.66 12.33 19.05
N GLN A 469 9.61 11.52 19.03
CA GLN A 469 8.89 11.01 20.20
C GLN A 469 9.67 9.88 20.87
N ILE A 470 10.40 9.09 20.07
CA ILE A 470 11.14 7.88 20.49
C ILE A 470 12.60 8.01 20.05
N TYR A 471 13.53 7.56 20.89
CA TYR A 471 14.95 7.43 20.55
C TYR A 471 15.25 6.10 19.83
N PRO A 472 16.37 5.97 19.11
CA PRO A 472 16.68 4.76 18.34
C PRO A 472 16.72 3.46 19.17
N ASP A 473 17.00 3.55 20.47
CA ASP A 473 16.98 2.42 21.41
C ASP A 473 15.56 2.02 21.87
N GLY A 474 14.52 2.68 21.35
CA GLY A 474 13.12 2.45 21.72
C GLY A 474 12.68 3.23 22.96
N SER A 475 13.57 3.94 23.64
CA SER A 475 13.21 4.72 24.83
C SER A 475 12.38 5.96 24.46
N LYS A 476 11.40 6.28 25.31
CA LYS A 476 10.54 7.47 25.13
C LYS A 476 11.32 8.74 25.40
N SER A 477 11.19 9.73 24.52
CA SER A 477 11.61 11.10 24.79
C SER A 477 10.58 11.84 25.64
N ASN A 478 10.96 13.00 26.17
CA ASN A 478 10.00 13.92 26.81
C ASN A 478 9.06 14.65 25.84
N ASN A 479 9.07 14.30 24.55
CA ASN A 479 8.19 14.82 23.52
C ASN A 479 7.12 13.79 23.12
N THR A 480 6.57 13.04 24.07
CA THR A 480 5.52 12.03 23.83
C THR A 480 4.58 11.89 25.03
N VAL A 481 3.53 11.07 24.88
CA VAL A 481 2.58 10.76 25.94
C VAL A 481 3.14 9.66 26.86
N TYR A 482 3.04 9.90 28.17
CA TYR A 482 3.29 8.90 29.21
C TYR A 482 1.96 8.33 29.68
N ASN A 483 1.84 7.01 29.64
CA ASN A 483 0.63 6.27 30.03
C ASN A 483 0.90 5.54 31.34
N ALA A 484 -0.16 5.28 32.08
CA ALA A 484 -0.12 4.52 33.33
C ALA A 484 0.35 3.09 33.08
N THR A 485 1.36 2.64 33.83
CA THR A 485 1.87 1.25 33.73
C THR A 485 1.05 0.24 34.55
N SER A 486 0.13 0.72 35.38
CA SER A 486 -0.85 -0.09 36.12
C SER A 486 -2.20 0.60 36.23
N ALA A 487 -3.24 -0.19 36.51
CA ALA A 487 -4.54 0.34 36.95
C ALA A 487 -4.52 0.55 38.48
N GLY A 488 -5.24 1.54 38.99
CA GLY A 488 -5.29 1.79 40.42
C GLY A 488 -5.70 3.21 40.79
N ILE A 489 -5.43 3.59 42.04
CA ILE A 489 -5.66 4.95 42.55
C ILE A 489 -4.32 5.67 42.62
N VAL A 490 -4.26 6.87 42.07
CA VAL A 490 -3.08 7.75 42.20
C VAL A 490 -2.96 8.18 43.66
N SER A 491 -2.00 7.62 44.40
CA SER A 491 -1.84 7.88 45.83
C SER A 491 -0.96 9.08 46.13
N ARG A 492 -0.01 9.40 45.24
CA ARG A 492 0.93 10.50 45.43
C ARG A 492 1.54 10.97 44.11
N ILE A 493 1.67 12.29 43.94
CA ILE A 493 2.36 12.93 42.83
C ILE A 493 3.47 13.83 43.39
N VAL A 494 4.73 13.51 43.10
CA VAL A 494 5.89 14.32 43.51
C VAL A 494 6.49 15.03 42.30
N ARG A 495 6.58 16.36 42.35
CA ARG A 495 7.27 17.15 41.33
C ARG A 495 8.78 17.13 41.58
N LYS A 496 9.59 16.75 40.59
CA LYS A 496 11.06 16.69 40.73
C LYS A 496 11.70 18.08 40.59
N GLU A 497 12.82 18.30 41.27
CA GLU A 497 13.55 19.58 41.28
C GLU A 497 13.95 20.07 39.87
N LYS A 498 14.35 19.15 38.99
CA LYS A 498 14.72 19.43 37.58
C LYS A 498 13.52 19.47 36.63
N GLY A 499 12.29 19.46 37.16
CA GLY A 499 11.05 19.29 36.41
C GLY A 499 10.67 17.82 36.23
N GLY A 500 9.42 17.58 35.81
CA GLY A 500 8.85 16.22 35.71
C GLY A 500 8.16 15.77 36.99
N TYR A 501 7.65 14.54 36.97
CA TYR A 501 6.79 13.99 38.02
C TYR A 501 7.18 12.55 38.37
N GLU A 502 6.92 12.18 39.60
CA GLU A 502 6.91 10.80 40.08
C GLU A 502 5.50 10.50 40.59
N ILE A 503 4.84 9.51 40.01
CA ILE A 503 3.44 9.19 40.28
C ILE A 503 3.39 7.81 40.91
N THR A 504 2.93 7.74 42.14
CA THR A 504 2.68 6.48 42.84
C THR A 504 1.23 6.05 42.59
N ILE A 505 1.04 4.88 42.01
CA ILE A 505 -0.26 4.25 41.72
C ILE A 505 -0.39 3.04 42.64
N VAL A 506 -1.47 2.97 43.42
CA VAL A 506 -1.78 1.83 44.28
C VAL A 506 -2.82 0.96 43.58
N ASP A 507 -2.49 -0.29 43.30
CA ASP A 507 -3.44 -1.25 42.74
C ASP A 507 -4.58 -1.49 43.74
N ALA A 508 -5.81 -1.37 43.26
CA ALA A 508 -7.01 -1.49 44.09
C ALA A 508 -7.30 -2.94 44.53
N SER A 509 -6.66 -3.94 43.92
CA SER A 509 -6.91 -5.36 44.13
C SER A 509 -5.96 -6.03 45.13
N ASP A 510 -4.68 -5.65 45.14
CA ASP A 510 -3.65 -6.23 46.01
C ASP A 510 -2.84 -5.21 46.83
N GLY A 511 -3.08 -3.91 46.63
CA GLY A 511 -2.40 -2.82 47.35
C GLY A 511 -0.96 -2.58 46.89
N HIS A 512 -0.50 -3.25 45.83
CA HIS A 512 0.85 -3.07 45.29
C HIS A 512 1.04 -1.64 44.75
N GLN A 513 2.23 -1.06 45.00
CA GLN A 513 2.57 0.29 44.54
C GLN A 513 3.45 0.23 43.29
N VAL A 514 3.02 0.93 42.25
CA VAL A 514 3.77 1.13 41.01
C VAL A 514 4.15 2.61 40.90
N VAL A 515 5.38 2.89 40.47
CA VAL A 515 5.89 4.26 40.36
C VAL A 515 6.20 4.58 38.91
N ASP A 516 5.43 5.51 38.35
CA ASP A 516 5.64 6.04 37.00
C ASP A 516 6.47 7.32 37.07
N ILE A 517 7.56 7.37 36.29
CA ILE A 517 8.47 8.51 36.21
C ILE A 517 8.25 9.26 34.89
N ILE A 518 7.91 10.54 35.00
CA ILE A 518 7.64 11.41 33.86
C ILE A 518 8.76 12.48 33.79
N PRO A 519 9.44 12.62 32.64
CA PRO A 519 10.49 13.63 32.49
C PRO A 519 9.93 15.06 32.42
N PRO A 520 10.77 16.09 32.48
CA PRO A 520 10.34 17.48 32.30
C PRO A 520 9.73 17.73 30.92
N GLY A 521 8.58 18.43 30.87
CA GLY A 521 8.00 18.94 29.63
C GLY A 521 6.52 18.59 29.42
N PRO A 522 6.12 17.31 29.41
CA PRO A 522 4.72 16.90 29.35
C PRO A 522 3.92 17.48 30.52
N GLU A 523 2.70 17.94 30.23
CA GLU A 523 1.77 18.46 31.25
C GLU A 523 0.93 17.32 31.81
N LEU A 524 0.74 17.29 33.13
CA LEU A 524 0.02 16.24 33.81
C LEU A 524 -1.49 16.38 33.63
N LEU A 525 -2.20 15.27 33.39
CA LEU A 525 -3.65 15.23 33.23
C LEU A 525 -4.39 14.67 34.45
N VAL A 526 -3.68 13.98 35.34
CA VAL A 526 -4.25 13.26 36.48
C VAL A 526 -4.00 14.00 37.80
N SER A 527 -4.87 13.74 38.78
CA SER A 527 -4.76 14.29 40.15
C SER A 527 -4.62 13.20 41.20
N GLU A 528 -4.12 13.55 42.38
CA GLU A 528 -4.11 12.61 43.53
C GLU A 528 -5.54 12.21 43.90
N GLY A 529 -5.75 10.93 44.22
CA GLY A 529 -7.05 10.33 44.50
C GLY A 529 -7.84 9.86 43.26
N GLU A 530 -7.34 10.12 42.05
CA GLU A 530 -8.00 9.69 40.81
C GLU A 530 -7.84 8.18 40.58
N SER A 531 -8.93 7.53 40.17
CA SER A 531 -8.93 6.13 39.73
C SER A 531 -8.60 6.08 38.24
N ILE A 532 -7.52 5.38 37.88
CA ILE A 532 -6.98 5.33 36.53
C ILE A 532 -6.87 3.88 36.04
N LYS A 533 -7.02 3.70 34.72
CA LYS A 533 -6.89 2.39 34.07
C LYS A 533 -5.47 2.17 33.54
N LEU A 534 -5.09 0.90 33.38
CA LEU A 534 -3.89 0.53 32.62
C LEU A 534 -3.92 1.22 31.25
N ASP A 535 -2.76 1.74 30.83
CA ASP A 535 -2.57 2.50 29.58
C ASP A 535 -3.32 3.84 29.48
N GLN A 536 -4.00 4.29 30.54
CA GLN A 536 -4.59 5.63 30.57
C GLN A 536 -3.50 6.70 30.46
N PRO A 537 -3.65 7.72 29.59
CA PRO A 537 -2.70 8.83 29.50
C PRO A 537 -2.58 9.58 30.83
N LEU A 538 -1.36 9.65 31.36
CA LEU A 538 -1.02 10.47 32.53
C LEU A 538 -0.69 11.91 32.14
N THR A 539 -0.28 12.13 30.88
CA THR A 539 0.13 13.44 30.38
C THR A 539 -0.59 13.84 29.10
N SER A 540 -0.65 15.14 28.83
CA SER A 540 -1.00 15.64 27.50
C SER A 540 0.08 15.24 26.48
N ASN A 541 -0.26 15.31 25.19
CA ASN A 541 0.72 15.09 24.13
C ASN A 541 1.50 16.39 23.86
N PRO A 542 2.79 16.49 24.25
CA PRO A 542 3.58 17.70 24.04
C PRO A 542 4.05 17.87 22.58
N ASN A 543 3.88 16.84 21.73
CA ASN A 543 4.44 16.84 20.40
C ASN A 543 3.64 17.70 19.41
N VAL A 544 4.33 18.71 18.87
CA VAL A 544 3.83 19.56 17.77
C VAL A 544 4.53 19.26 16.44
N GLY A 545 5.58 18.43 16.47
CA GLY A 545 6.38 18.02 15.32
C GLY A 545 5.88 16.76 14.63
N GLY A 546 6.72 16.18 13.77
CA GLY A 546 6.46 14.91 13.10
C GLY A 546 7.30 14.72 11.85
N PHE A 547 6.95 13.71 11.06
CA PHE A 547 7.65 13.33 9.85
C PHE A 547 6.68 13.09 8.69
N GLY A 548 7.12 13.51 7.51
CA GLY A 548 6.47 13.23 6.24
C GLY A 548 7.39 12.51 5.30
N GLN A 549 6.80 11.70 4.43
CA GLN A 549 7.47 11.14 3.27
C GLN A 549 6.67 11.48 2.01
N GLY A 550 7.38 11.62 0.91
CA GLY A 550 6.82 11.86 -0.40
C GLY A 550 7.71 11.26 -1.48
N ASP A 551 7.20 11.27 -2.70
CA ASP A 551 7.90 10.79 -3.87
C ASP A 551 7.64 11.70 -5.07
N ALA A 552 8.59 11.70 -5.97
CA ALA A 552 8.50 12.36 -7.26
C ALA A 552 9.14 11.47 -8.32
N GLU A 553 8.93 11.81 -9.58
CA GLU A 553 9.56 11.11 -10.69
C GLU A 553 10.27 12.11 -11.60
N ILE A 554 11.44 11.73 -12.10
CA ILE A 554 12.23 12.52 -13.03
C ILE A 554 12.55 11.69 -14.26
N VAL A 555 12.45 12.29 -15.45
CA VAL A 555 12.84 11.64 -16.70
C VAL A 555 14.28 12.02 -17.07
N LEU A 556 15.18 11.05 -17.18
CA LEU A 556 16.47 11.28 -17.81
C LEU A 556 16.30 11.21 -19.33
N GLN A 557 16.40 12.36 -19.98
CA GLN A 557 16.03 12.50 -21.38
C GLN A 557 17.21 12.26 -22.31
N ASP A 558 16.97 11.50 -23.39
CA ASP A 558 17.95 11.32 -24.46
C ASP A 558 18.07 12.62 -25.29
N PRO A 559 19.25 13.26 -25.35
CA PRO A 559 19.48 14.47 -26.13
C PRO A 559 19.10 14.31 -27.61
N LEU A 560 19.27 13.12 -28.19
CA LEU A 560 18.96 12.85 -29.59
C LEU A 560 17.44 12.79 -29.86
N ARG A 561 16.65 12.36 -28.87
CA ARG A 561 15.18 12.37 -28.97
C ARG A 561 14.60 13.78 -28.99
N VAL A 562 15.26 14.74 -28.33
CA VAL A 562 14.86 16.16 -28.35
C VAL A 562 15.00 16.75 -29.75
N GLN A 563 16.12 16.47 -30.42
CA GLN A 563 16.39 16.96 -31.78
C GLN A 563 15.43 16.41 -32.85
N VAL A 564 14.89 15.20 -32.64
CA VAL A 564 13.93 14.58 -33.59
C VAL A 564 12.55 15.23 -33.51
N ILE A 565 12.15 15.78 -32.36
CA ILE A 565 10.87 16.49 -32.21
C ILE A 565 10.94 17.86 -32.89
N ASP A 566 12.06 18.57 -32.71
CA ASP A 566 12.29 19.88 -33.33
C ASP A 566 12.36 19.77 -34.87
N ASN A 567 13.02 18.72 -35.38
CA ASN A 567 13.07 18.42 -36.81
C ASN A 567 11.74 17.91 -37.42
N ARG A 568 10.77 17.46 -36.60
CA ARG A 568 9.42 17.10 -37.09
C ARG A 568 8.51 18.31 -37.22
N HIS A 569 8.72 19.35 -36.40
CA HIS A 569 7.99 20.61 -36.56
C HIS A 569 8.44 21.36 -37.82
N THR A 570 9.74 21.41 -38.10
CA THR A 570 10.26 22.05 -39.33
C THR A 570 9.93 21.28 -40.62
N LYS A 571 9.71 19.95 -40.56
CA LYS A 571 9.26 19.17 -41.73
C LYS A 571 7.76 19.29 -42.02
N LYS A 572 6.92 19.62 -41.04
CA LYS A 572 5.48 19.79 -41.26
C LYS A 572 5.13 21.10 -41.98
N GLU A 573 5.90 22.18 -41.79
CA GLU A 573 5.68 23.44 -42.50
C GLU A 573 6.03 23.38 -44.00
N ASN A 574 6.90 22.45 -44.42
CA ASN A 574 7.32 22.34 -45.83
C ASN A 574 6.48 21.39 -46.69
N THR A 575 5.42 20.78 -46.15
CA THR A 575 4.54 19.85 -46.91
C THR A 575 3.14 20.37 -47.20
N GLU A 576 2.76 21.55 -46.70
CA GLU A 576 1.44 22.17 -47.00
C GLU A 576 1.47 23.22 -48.12
N GLN A 577 2.61 23.50 -48.75
CA GLN A 577 2.72 24.45 -49.88
C GLN A 577 2.71 23.83 -51.29
N GLY A 578 2.33 22.56 -51.44
CA GLY A 578 2.53 21.80 -52.69
C GLY A 578 1.29 21.47 -53.54
N TRP A 579 0.10 21.99 -53.24
CA TRP A 579 -1.16 21.61 -53.93
C TRP A 579 -2.04 22.80 -54.34
N GLU A 580 -1.41 23.87 -54.85
CA GLU A 580 -2.09 24.83 -55.74
C GLU A 580 -1.17 25.15 -56.93
N LYS A 581 -1.41 24.48 -58.06
CA LYS A 581 -1.27 25.00 -59.42
C LYS A 581 -1.79 24.02 -60.46
#